data_AF-A0A9Q3RZT6-F1
#
_entry.id   AF-A0A9Q3RZT6-F1
#
_cell.length_a   1.000
_cell.length_b   1.000
_cell.length_c   1.000
_cell.angle_alpha   90.00
_cell.angle_beta   90.00
_cell.angle_gamma   90.00
#
_symmetry.space_group_name_H-M   'P 1'
#
loop_
_entity.id
_entity.type
_entity.pdbx_description
1 polymer ?
#
loop_
_entity_poly.entity_id
_entity_poly.type
_entity_poly.pdbx_seq_one_letter_code
_entity_poly.pdbx_strand_id
1 'polypeptide(L)'
;MRFAIVFGALILSACSPPVMFAVDVDEEIDRGNLVLNGDAAALMKNTDGAYWAKWDGSDASGYIELIYPDGETVRCEVGYVTQGMRDVQSFEVRERACAQVRY
;
A
#
# COMPACT_ATOMS: atom_id res chain seq x y z
N MET A 1 -47.02 -22.97 -23.87
CA MET A 1 -46.10 -21.84 -23.62
C MET A 1 -45.36 -22.15 -22.31
N ARG A 2 -44.07 -22.52 -22.39
CA ARG A 2 -43.26 -22.86 -21.20
C ARG A 2 -42.25 -21.73 -20.98
N PHE A 3 -42.50 -20.90 -19.99
CA PHE A 3 -41.55 -19.91 -19.49
C PHE A 3 -40.50 -20.64 -18.64
N ALA A 4 -39.30 -20.83 -19.18
CA ALA A 4 -38.13 -21.21 -18.40
C ALA A 4 -37.35 -19.93 -18.09
N ILE A 5 -37.60 -19.34 -16.92
CA ILE A 5 -36.76 -18.28 -16.36
C ILE A 5 -35.62 -19.03 -15.64
N VAL A 6 -34.50 -19.24 -16.33
CA VAL A 6 -33.26 -19.67 -15.69
C VAL A 6 -32.57 -18.41 -15.19
N PHE A 7 -32.74 -18.15 -13.89
CA PHE A 7 -32.08 -17.11 -13.13
C PHE A 7 -30.55 -17.27 -13.28
N GLY A 8 -29.93 -16.36 -14.02
CA GLY A 8 -28.47 -16.25 -14.12
C GLY A 8 -27.89 -15.83 -12.77
N ALA A 9 -27.24 -16.74 -12.07
CA ALA A 9 -26.40 -16.43 -10.92
C ALA A 9 -25.08 -15.84 -11.43
N LEU A 10 -25.06 -14.52 -11.63
CA LEU A 10 -23.82 -13.75 -11.69
C LEU A 10 -23.17 -13.80 -10.31
N ILE A 11 -22.26 -14.76 -10.12
CA ILE A 11 -21.37 -14.80 -8.97
C ILE A 11 -20.47 -13.57 -9.12
N LEU A 12 -20.87 -12.46 -8.50
CA LEU A 12 -20.02 -11.31 -8.30
C LEU A 12 -18.86 -11.78 -7.41
N SER A 13 -17.78 -12.25 -8.03
CA SER A 13 -16.49 -12.41 -7.37
C SER A 13 -16.08 -11.03 -6.87
N ALA A 14 -16.42 -10.75 -5.61
CA ALA A 14 -16.04 -9.56 -4.90
C ALA A 14 -14.52 -9.62 -4.69
N CYS A 15 -13.75 -9.15 -5.68
CA CYS A 15 -12.36 -8.78 -5.47
C CYS A 15 -12.36 -7.76 -4.33
N SER A 16 -11.74 -8.13 -3.20
CA SER A 16 -11.45 -7.17 -2.14
C SER A 16 -10.59 -6.06 -2.76
N PRO A 17 -10.87 -4.79 -2.44
CA PRO A 17 -10.04 -3.70 -2.91
C PRO A 17 -8.61 -3.89 -2.37
N PRO A 18 -7.58 -3.52 -3.16
CA PRO A 18 -6.20 -3.57 -2.69
C PRO A 18 -5.99 -2.60 -1.53
N VAL A 19 -5.06 -2.92 -0.65
CA VAL A 19 -4.67 -2.03 0.45
C VAL A 19 -3.82 -0.89 -0.10
N MET A 20 -4.11 0.33 0.33
CA MET A 20 -3.40 1.53 -0.09
C MET A 20 -2.47 2.02 1.02
N PHE A 21 -1.28 2.45 0.64
CA PHE A 21 -0.28 3.03 1.53
C PHE A 21 0.05 4.44 1.04
N ALA A 22 0.08 5.39 1.96
CA ALA A 22 0.50 6.77 1.72
C ALA A 22 1.68 7.10 2.63
N VAL A 23 2.72 7.70 2.06
CA VAL A 23 3.97 8.04 2.75
C VAL A 23 4.25 9.50 2.48
N ASP A 24 4.10 10.33 3.50
CA ASP A 24 4.50 11.72 3.49
C ASP A 24 5.97 11.80 3.91
N VAL A 25 6.81 12.39 3.07
CA VAL A 25 8.26 12.53 3.28
C VAL A 25 8.60 14.00 3.15
N ASP A 26 9.30 14.58 4.13
CA ASP A 26 9.74 15.98 4.11
C ASP A 26 10.93 16.25 3.18
N GLU A 27 11.70 15.21 2.88
CA GLU A 27 12.83 15.21 1.97
C GLU A 27 12.52 14.51 0.62
N GLU A 28 13.22 14.91 -0.44
CA GLU A 28 13.13 14.21 -1.73
C GLU A 28 13.85 12.86 -1.67
N ILE A 29 13.18 11.80 -2.16
CA ILE A 29 13.74 10.44 -2.27
C ILE A 29 14.07 10.13 -3.73
N ASP A 30 15.11 9.32 -3.95
CA ASP A 30 15.42 8.73 -5.26
C ASP A 30 14.37 7.67 -5.62
N ARG A 31 14.11 6.75 -4.69
CA ARG A 31 13.16 5.65 -4.82
C ARG A 31 12.59 5.24 -3.47
N GLY A 32 11.45 4.56 -3.50
CA GLY A 32 11.00 3.80 -2.35
C GLY A 32 10.13 2.62 -2.74
N ASN A 33 10.03 1.65 -1.85
CA ASN A 33 9.31 0.40 -2.04
C ASN A 33 8.53 0.04 -0.77
N LEU A 34 7.29 -0.42 -0.93
CA LEU A 34 6.60 -1.22 0.06
C LEU A 34 7.06 -2.67 -0.10
N VAL A 35 7.62 -3.27 0.94
CA VAL A 35 8.05 -4.67 0.96
C VAL A 35 7.24 -5.41 1.99
N LEU A 36 6.42 -6.37 1.55
CA LEU A 36 5.59 -7.21 2.43
C LEU A 36 5.80 -8.67 2.05
N ASN A 37 6.10 -9.52 3.04
CA ASN A 37 6.41 -10.95 2.82
C ASN A 37 7.46 -11.25 1.72
N GLY A 38 8.38 -10.31 1.47
CA GLY A 38 9.42 -10.46 0.45
C GLY A 38 9.04 -10.02 -0.96
N ASP A 39 7.75 -9.74 -1.25
CA ASP A 39 7.39 -9.07 -2.50
C ASP A 39 7.44 -7.55 -2.31
N ALA A 40 7.71 -6.84 -3.41
CA ALA A 40 7.92 -5.40 -3.41
C ALA A 40 6.95 -4.70 -4.36
N ALA A 41 6.37 -3.59 -3.90
CA ALA A 41 5.59 -2.66 -4.70
C ALA A 41 6.26 -1.28 -4.66
N ALA A 42 6.57 -0.70 -5.82
CA ALA A 42 7.22 0.60 -5.90
C ALA A 42 6.29 1.71 -5.39
N LEU A 43 6.85 2.66 -4.64
CA LEU A 43 6.19 3.90 -4.29
C LEU A 43 6.13 4.83 -5.51
N MET A 44 4.95 5.40 -5.73
CA MET A 44 4.70 6.35 -6.81
C MET A 44 4.41 7.74 -6.23
N LYS A 45 5.15 8.75 -6.70
CA LYS A 45 4.90 10.14 -6.30
C LYS A 45 3.56 10.62 -6.88
N ASN A 46 2.69 11.13 -6.01
CA ASN A 46 1.39 11.67 -6.38
C ASN A 46 1.45 13.21 -6.49
N THR A 47 0.39 13.83 -7.02
CA THR A 47 0.33 15.28 -7.26
C THR A 47 0.28 16.11 -5.99
N ASP A 48 -0.09 15.50 -4.87
CA ASP A 48 -0.09 16.10 -3.52
C ASP A 48 1.31 16.12 -2.89
N GLY A 49 2.31 15.51 -3.53
CA GLY A 49 3.67 15.38 -3.03
C GLY A 49 3.92 14.12 -2.20
N ALA A 50 2.88 13.41 -1.78
CA ALA A 50 3.00 12.16 -1.05
C ALA A 50 3.34 10.99 -2.00
N TYR A 51 3.93 9.95 -1.44
CA TYR A 51 4.27 8.72 -2.15
C TYR A 51 3.26 7.63 -1.83
N TRP A 52 2.80 6.91 -2.85
CA TRP A 52 1.73 5.92 -2.71
C TRP A 52 2.15 4.54 -3.20
N ALA A 53 1.73 3.50 -2.50
CA ALA A 53 1.82 2.12 -2.96
C ALA A 53 0.47 1.41 -2.85
N LYS A 54 0.28 0.42 -3.72
CA LYS A 54 -0.85 -0.50 -3.69
C LYS A 54 -0.34 -1.89 -3.36
N TRP A 55 -1.05 -2.59 -2.47
CA TRP A 55 -0.79 -3.98 -2.15
C TRP A 55 -2.00 -4.85 -2.47
N ASP A 56 -1.81 -5.77 -3.40
CA ASP A 56 -2.79 -6.78 -3.83
C ASP A 56 -2.38 -8.21 -3.43
N GLY A 57 -1.26 -8.35 -2.71
CA GLY A 57 -0.78 -9.61 -2.19
C GLY A 57 -1.59 -10.13 -1.00
N SER A 58 -1.18 -11.29 -0.48
CA SER A 58 -1.78 -11.90 0.70
C SER A 58 -1.47 -11.11 1.98
N ASP A 59 -2.15 -11.49 3.06
CA ASP A 59 -1.91 -10.92 4.39
C ASP A 59 -0.44 -11.06 4.80
N ALA A 60 0.17 -9.95 5.21
CA ALA A 60 1.61 -9.87 5.40
C ALA A 60 2.01 -8.70 6.30
N SER A 61 3.21 -8.79 6.86
CA SER A 61 3.93 -7.67 7.48
C SER A 61 5.21 -7.39 6.70
N GLY A 62 5.84 -6.26 6.99
CA GLY A 62 7.11 -5.91 6.38
C GLY A 62 7.47 -4.46 6.65
N TYR A 63 7.94 -3.75 5.63
CA TYR A 63 8.43 -2.38 5.80
C TYR A 63 8.28 -1.56 4.52
N ILE A 64 8.31 -0.24 4.67
CA ILE A 64 8.53 0.70 3.59
C ILE A 64 10.02 1.05 3.59
N GLU A 65 10.69 0.86 2.47
CA GLU A 65 12.07 1.25 2.25
C GLU A 65 12.12 2.53 1.42
N LEU A 66 12.84 3.55 1.91
CA LEU A 66 13.07 4.81 1.23
C LEU A 66 14.58 4.98 0.98
N ILE A 67 14.95 5.31 -0.24
CA ILE A 67 16.33 5.51 -0.67
C ILE A 67 16.51 6.97 -1.07
N TYR A 68 17.43 7.67 -0.42
CA TYR A 68 17.70 9.09 -0.66
C TYR A 68 18.78 9.29 -1.74
N PRO A 69 18.88 10.50 -2.34
CA PRO A 69 19.88 10.79 -3.37
C PRO A 69 21.34 10.61 -2.93
N ASP A 70 21.62 10.66 -1.63
CA ASP A 70 22.95 10.40 -1.05
C ASP A 70 23.23 8.90 -0.81
N GLY A 71 22.26 8.02 -1.09
CA GLY A 71 22.34 6.58 -0.89
C GLY A 71 21.94 6.12 0.51
N GLU A 72 21.58 7.03 1.42
CA GLU A 72 21.04 6.63 2.72
C GLU A 72 19.69 5.92 2.54
N THR A 73 19.42 4.95 3.41
CA THR A 73 18.18 4.15 3.37
C THR A 73 17.48 4.20 4.71
N VAL A 74 16.18 4.49 4.68
CA VAL A 74 15.29 4.43 5.85
C VAL A 74 14.30 3.31 5.66
N ARG A 75 14.03 2.56 6.74
CA ARG A 75 13.02 1.51 6.77
C ARG A 75 11.96 1.80 7.83
N CYS A 76 10.72 1.94 7.40
CA CYS A 76 9.57 2.12 8.27
C CYS A 76 8.81 0.81 8.40
N GLU A 77 8.76 0.26 9.62
CA GLU A 77 8.04 -0.98 9.88
C GLU A 77 6.54 -0.83 9.59
N VAL A 78 6.01 -1.79 8.83
CA VAL A 78 4.60 -1.92 8.51
C VAL A 78 4.05 -3.11 9.29
N GLY A 79 3.05 -2.82 10.14
CA GLY A 79 2.34 -3.85 10.89
C GLY A 79 1.61 -4.86 9.99
N TYR A 80 0.90 -5.81 10.60
CA TYR A 80 0.18 -6.83 9.84
C TYR A 80 -0.93 -6.20 8.99
N VAL A 81 -0.86 -6.45 7.68
CA VAL A 81 -1.79 -5.98 6.65
C VAL A 81 -2.68 -7.16 6.28
N THR A 82 -4.00 -6.97 6.30
CA THR A 82 -4.96 -7.99 5.85
C THR A 82 -5.62 -7.61 4.53
N GLN A 83 -5.88 -8.61 3.70
CA GLN A 83 -6.55 -8.43 2.43
C GLN A 83 -7.97 -7.91 2.69
N GLY A 84 -8.32 -6.79 2.05
CA GLY A 84 -9.61 -6.13 2.25
C GLY A 84 -9.66 -5.10 3.38
N MET A 85 -8.54 -4.77 4.03
CA MET A 85 -8.44 -3.51 4.77
C MET A 85 -8.76 -2.36 3.81
N ARG A 86 -9.74 -1.53 4.19
CA ARG A 86 -10.23 -0.43 3.35
C ARG A 86 -9.54 0.90 3.65
N ASP A 87 -8.93 1.01 4.82
CA ASP A 87 -8.31 2.25 5.27
C ASP A 87 -6.90 2.39 4.67
N VAL A 88 -6.59 3.61 4.24
CA VAL A 88 -5.26 3.97 3.75
C VAL A 88 -4.30 3.98 4.93
N GLN A 89 -3.25 3.16 4.85
CA GLN A 89 -2.20 3.16 5.86
C GLN A 89 -1.27 4.35 5.61
N SER A 90 -1.23 5.29 6.56
CA SER A 90 -0.48 6.53 6.42
C SER A 90 0.80 6.51 7.25
N PHE A 91 1.89 6.96 6.66
CA PHE A 91 3.21 7.06 7.27
C PHE A 91 3.76 8.45 7.06
N GLU A 92 4.41 8.97 8.08
CA GLU A 92 5.13 10.24 8.00
C GLU A 92 6.61 9.95 8.25
N VAL A 93 7.47 10.48 7.38
CA VAL A 93 8.91 10.41 7.53
C VAL A 93 9.43 11.84 7.61
N ARG A 94 10.03 12.16 8.76
CA ARG A 94 10.63 13.46 9.04
C ARG A 94 12.06 13.27 9.49
N GLU A 95 12.98 14.06 8.94
CA GLU A 95 14.40 13.97 9.27
C GLU A 95 14.90 12.50 9.21
N ARG A 96 14.44 11.75 8.20
CA ARG A 96 14.78 10.33 7.98
C ARG A 96 14.34 9.38 9.11
N ALA A 97 13.44 9.82 9.98
CA ALA A 97 12.83 9.00 11.03
C ALA A 97 11.36 8.72 10.72
N CYS A 98 10.93 7.48 10.96
CA CYS A 98 9.55 7.07 10.72
C CYS A 98 8.65 7.38 11.91
N ALA A 99 7.56 8.11 11.65
CA ALA A 99 6.42 8.26 12.54
C ALA A 99 5.20 7.57 11.89
N GLN A 100 4.69 6.52 12.53
CA GLN A 100 3.45 5.90 12.08
C GLN A 100 2.27 6.78 12.52
N VAL A 101 1.54 7.36 11.56
CA VAL A 101 0.34 8.14 11.84
C VAL A 101 -0.87 7.24 11.61
N ARG A 102 -1.45 6.70 12.69
CA ARG A 102 -2.73 5.98 12.62
C ARG A 102 -3.85 7.02 12.64
N TYR A 103 -4.66 7.05 11.58
CA TYR A 103 -5.95 7.75 11.56
C TYR A 103 -7.10 6.77 11.69
#